data_AF-A0A969NGW1-F1
#
_entry.id   AF-A0A969NGW1-F1
#
_cell.length_a   1.000
_cell.length_b   1.000
_cell.length_c   1.000
_cell.angle_alpha   90.00
_cell.angle_beta   90.00
_cell.angle_gamma   90.00
#
_symmetry.space_group_name_H-M   'P 1'
#
loop_
_entity.id
_entity.type
_entity.pdbx_description
1 polymer ?
#
loop_
_entity_poly.entity_id
_entity_poly.type
_entity_poly.pdbx_seq_one_letter_code
_entity_poly.pdbx_strand_id
1 'polypeptide(L)'
;MAFVLLVISIISKQNKLKFAVFLVLIGSFGIRTYRFFHDSNKEQFIVFNVRQKSSFATISRQKMFFYADSSLLENNKSIEYLSSNIITNSFVKDFTLKNIEEGNSQSLPLTFISVDTITAAYLNGKTDWFSTTKKLTIDYLIFNNKASLNIENLLSLFNFEKIIIDSSVPEWKPKHT
;
A
#
# COMPACT_ATOMS: atom_id res chain seq x y z
N MET A 1 -4.11 -29.11 11.10
CA MET A 1 -4.54 -30.48 10.74
C MET A 1 -4.92 -31.34 11.94
N ALA A 2 -4.10 -31.39 13.01
CA ALA A 2 -4.37 -32.22 14.20
C ALA A 2 -5.73 -31.95 14.86
N PHE A 3 -6.16 -30.69 14.96
CA PHE A 3 -7.46 -30.32 15.55
C PHE A 3 -8.65 -30.87 14.75
N VAL A 4 -8.56 -30.88 13.42
CA VAL A 4 -9.60 -31.40 12.53
C VAL A 4 -9.73 -32.92 12.70
N LEU A 5 -8.61 -33.63 12.81
CA LEU A 5 -8.60 -35.07 13.05
C LEU A 5 -9.17 -35.44 14.44
N LEU A 6 -8.90 -34.62 15.45
CA LEU A 6 -9.40 -34.82 16.82
C LEU A 6 -10.92 -34.62 16.88
N VAL A 7 -11.44 -33.58 16.21
CA VAL A 7 -12.87 -33.33 16.06
C VAL A 7 -13.55 -34.49 15.30
N ILE A 8 -12.98 -34.94 14.18
CA ILE A 8 -13.49 -36.10 13.41
C ILE A 8 -13.52 -37.38 14.27
N SER A 9 -12.48 -37.61 15.09
CA SER A 9 -12.38 -38.79 15.97
C SER A 9 -13.48 -38.81 17.04
N ILE A 10 -13.74 -37.66 17.70
CA ILE A 10 -14.80 -37.52 18.71
C ILE A 10 -16.20 -37.71 18.09
N ILE A 11 -16.40 -37.20 16.87
CA ILE A 11 -17.70 -37.25 16.17
C ILE A 11 -17.98 -38.63 15.54
N SER A 12 -16.94 -39.43 15.28
CA SER A 12 -17.07 -40.75 14.65
C SER A 12 -18.05 -41.69 15.37
N LYS A 13 -18.19 -41.52 16.70
CA LYS A 13 -19.09 -42.28 17.58
C LYS A 13 -20.56 -41.88 17.51
N GLN A 14 -20.92 -40.71 16.96
CA GLN A 14 -22.30 -40.23 16.91
C GLN A 14 -22.71 -39.83 15.49
N ASN A 15 -23.43 -40.71 14.78
CA ASN A 15 -23.79 -40.52 13.36
C ASN A 15 -24.58 -39.24 13.06
N LYS A 16 -25.38 -38.71 14.01
CA LYS A 16 -26.19 -37.50 13.80
C LYS A 16 -25.35 -36.21 13.75
N LEU A 17 -24.19 -36.17 14.41
CA LEU A 17 -23.32 -34.98 14.44
C LEU A 17 -22.43 -34.85 13.20
N LYS A 18 -22.22 -35.95 12.45
CA LYS A 18 -21.39 -35.97 11.24
C LYS A 18 -21.89 -34.98 10.18
N PHE A 19 -23.21 -34.93 9.98
CA PHE A 19 -23.83 -34.04 9.00
C PHE A 19 -23.68 -32.55 9.39
N ALA A 20 -23.94 -32.22 10.65
CA ALA A 20 -23.80 -30.84 11.14
C ALA A 20 -22.36 -30.33 11.00
N VAL A 21 -21.37 -31.17 11.35
CA VAL A 21 -19.95 -30.79 11.23
C VAL A 21 -19.51 -30.71 9.77
N PHE A 22 -20.01 -31.59 8.91
CA PHE A 22 -19.76 -31.48 7.47
C PHE A 22 -20.30 -30.18 6.88
N LEU A 23 -21.51 -29.75 7.27
CA LEU A 23 -22.06 -28.45 6.88
C LEU A 23 -21.23 -27.27 7.39
N VAL A 24 -20.77 -27.31 8.64
CA VAL A 24 -19.88 -26.28 9.20
C VAL A 24 -18.56 -26.22 8.44
N LEU A 25 -17.98 -27.37 8.10
CA LEU A 25 -16.76 -27.43 7.29
C LEU A 25 -16.99 -26.83 5.90
N ILE A 26 -18.04 -27.25 5.18
CA ILE A 26 -18.39 -26.68 3.87
C ILE A 26 -18.58 -25.16 3.98
N GLY A 27 -19.33 -24.69 4.97
CA GLY A 27 -19.55 -23.26 5.20
C GLY A 27 -18.24 -22.52 5.44
N SER A 28 -17.37 -23.05 6.29
CA SER A 28 -16.06 -22.44 6.59
C SER A 28 -15.15 -22.38 5.36
N PHE A 29 -15.12 -23.45 4.54
CA PHE A 29 -14.36 -23.48 3.29
C PHE A 29 -14.97 -22.55 2.24
N GLY A 30 -16.29 -22.46 2.17
CA GLY A 30 -17.01 -21.54 1.29
C GLY A 30 -16.69 -20.09 1.62
N ILE A 31 -16.82 -19.69 2.89
CA ILE A 31 -16.47 -18.34 3.36
C ILE A 31 -15.00 -18.02 3.08
N ARG A 32 -14.09 -18.96 3.37
CA ARG A 32 -12.65 -18.78 3.11
C ARG A 32 -12.37 -18.59 1.61
N THR A 33 -12.94 -19.43 0.77
CA THR A 33 -12.76 -19.37 -0.69
C THR A 33 -13.33 -18.07 -1.24
N TYR A 34 -14.53 -17.69 -0.80
CA TYR A 34 -15.14 -16.42 -1.19
C TYR A 34 -14.27 -15.22 -0.81
N ARG A 35 -13.82 -15.16 0.45
CA ARG A 35 -12.90 -14.10 0.90
C ARG A 35 -11.62 -14.08 0.08
N PHE A 36 -11.03 -15.24 -0.18
CA PHE A 36 -9.81 -15.34 -0.98
C PHE A 36 -10.01 -14.77 -2.39
N PHE A 37 -11.09 -15.12 -3.09
CA PHE A 37 -11.39 -14.59 -4.42
C PHE A 37 -11.72 -13.09 -4.41
N HIS A 38 -12.43 -12.63 -3.39
CA HIS A 38 -12.78 -11.22 -3.27
C HIS A 38 -11.53 -10.37 -2.95
N ASP A 39 -10.67 -10.85 -2.05
CA ASP A 39 -9.46 -10.15 -1.64
C ASP A 39 -8.34 -10.25 -2.69
N SER A 40 -8.30 -11.32 -3.50
CA SER A 40 -7.29 -11.50 -4.56
C SER A 40 -7.38 -10.46 -5.67
N ASN A 41 -8.57 -9.92 -5.89
CA ASN A 41 -8.85 -8.96 -6.96
C ASN A 41 -8.86 -7.50 -6.46
N LYS A 42 -8.46 -7.27 -5.21
CA LYS A 42 -8.37 -5.92 -4.66
C LYS A 42 -7.13 -5.23 -5.17
N GLU A 43 -7.31 -3.94 -5.40
CA GLU A 43 -6.24 -3.01 -5.72
C GLU A 43 -6.16 -1.99 -4.60
N GLN A 44 -4.94 -1.76 -4.11
CA GLN A 44 -4.73 -0.91 -2.94
C GLN A 44 -3.53 -0.03 -3.16
N PHE A 45 -3.70 1.24 -2.81
CA PHE A 45 -2.63 2.20 -2.69
C PHE A 45 -2.48 2.57 -1.21
N ILE A 46 -1.29 2.34 -0.65
CA ILE A 46 -1.02 2.46 0.78
C ILE A 46 0.13 3.44 0.96
N VAL A 47 -0.08 4.52 1.70
CA VAL A 47 0.99 5.46 2.07
C VAL A 47 1.38 5.17 3.52
N PHE A 48 2.67 4.93 3.76
CA PHE A 48 3.17 4.68 5.11
C PHE A 48 3.67 5.97 5.74
N ASN A 49 3.27 6.20 6.98
CA ASN A 49 3.84 7.26 7.79
C ASN A 49 5.08 6.73 8.51
N VAL A 50 6.26 7.00 7.94
CA VAL A 50 7.55 6.64 8.53
C VAL A 50 8.31 7.91 8.87
N ARG A 51 8.86 7.98 10.08
CA ARG A 51 9.57 9.19 10.52
C ARG A 51 10.77 9.47 9.61
N GLN A 52 10.78 10.67 9.01
CA GLN A 52 11.79 11.24 8.12
C GLN A 52 12.05 10.46 6.83
N LYS A 53 11.19 9.48 6.52
CA LYS A 53 11.34 8.58 5.39
C LYS A 53 10.04 8.53 4.63
N SER A 54 10.11 8.35 3.32
CA SER A 54 8.91 8.21 2.50
C SER A 54 8.81 6.82 1.97
N SER A 55 7.62 6.24 2.11
CA SER A 55 7.30 4.97 1.51
C SER A 55 5.81 4.84 1.22
N PHE A 56 5.54 4.10 0.15
CA PHE A 56 4.19 3.73 -0.24
C PHE A 56 4.24 2.33 -0.82
N ALA A 57 3.11 1.65 -0.83
CA ALA A 57 2.96 0.37 -1.48
C ALA A 57 1.73 0.35 -2.36
N THR A 58 1.85 -0.47 -3.40
CA THR A 58 0.78 -0.75 -4.33
C THR A 58 0.55 -2.24 -4.28
N ILE A 59 -0.71 -2.64 -4.20
CA ILE A 59 -1.11 -4.04 -4.27
C ILE A 59 -2.01 -4.19 -5.47
N SER A 60 -1.64 -5.08 -6.38
CA SER A 60 -2.49 -5.49 -7.50
C SER A 60 -2.35 -6.99 -7.68
N ARG A 61 -3.48 -7.70 -7.71
CA ARG A 61 -3.54 -9.15 -7.96
C ARG A 61 -2.61 -9.97 -7.06
N GLN A 62 -2.64 -9.71 -5.75
CA GLN A 62 -1.78 -10.36 -4.75
C GLN A 62 -0.27 -10.08 -4.91
N LYS A 63 0.11 -9.10 -5.72
CA LYS A 63 1.50 -8.65 -5.86
C LYS A 63 1.64 -7.29 -5.20
N MET A 64 2.61 -7.16 -4.31
CA MET A 64 2.91 -5.93 -3.61
C MET A 64 4.21 -5.33 -4.14
N PHE A 65 4.13 -4.11 -4.65
CA PHE A 65 5.30 -3.28 -4.94
C PHE A 65 5.44 -2.26 -3.82
N PHE A 66 6.49 -2.40 -3.02
CA PHE A 66 6.81 -1.50 -1.92
C PHE A 66 7.90 -0.54 -2.38
N TYR A 67 7.55 0.74 -2.40
CA TYR A 67 8.40 1.82 -2.81
C TYR A 67 8.91 2.56 -1.58
N ALA A 68 10.21 2.75 -1.50
CA ALA A 68 10.84 3.42 -0.38
C ALA A 68 12.09 4.17 -0.78
N ASP A 69 12.49 5.14 0.03
CA ASP A 69 13.82 5.75 -0.09
C ASP A 69 14.95 4.75 0.23
N SER A 70 16.14 5.03 -0.29
CA SER A 70 17.34 4.20 -0.11
C SER A 70 17.61 3.89 1.38
N SER A 71 17.40 4.87 2.25
CA SER A 71 17.65 4.74 3.70
C SER A 71 16.69 3.78 4.41
N LEU A 72 15.47 3.61 3.90
CA LEU A 72 14.49 2.65 4.40
C LEU A 72 14.71 1.27 3.79
N LEU A 73 15.10 1.23 2.51
CA LEU A 73 15.42 -0.01 1.79
C LEU A 73 16.58 -0.78 2.43
N GLU A 74 17.55 -0.08 3.02
CA GLU A 74 18.64 -0.70 3.78
C GLU A 74 18.18 -1.36 5.10
N ASN A 75 16.98 -1.05 5.59
CA ASN A 75 16.47 -1.54 6.88
C ASN A 75 15.34 -2.56 6.69
N ASN A 76 15.72 -3.81 6.41
CA ASN A 76 14.78 -4.93 6.23
C ASN A 76 13.78 -5.10 7.38
N LYS A 77 14.21 -4.89 8.64
CA LYS A 77 13.31 -5.00 9.81
C LYS A 77 12.18 -3.97 9.78
N SER A 78 12.49 -2.74 9.36
CA SER A 78 11.49 -1.69 9.24
C SER A 78 10.50 -1.99 8.12
N ILE A 79 10.99 -2.50 6.99
CA ILE A 79 10.14 -2.93 5.88
C ILE A 79 9.20 -4.04 6.33
N GLU A 80 9.73 -5.08 6.98
CA GLU A 80 8.95 -6.21 7.48
C GLU A 80 7.88 -5.76 8.48
N TYR A 81 8.22 -4.85 9.39
CA TYR A 81 7.26 -4.28 10.32
C TYR A 81 6.12 -3.55 9.59
N LEU A 82 6.45 -2.75 8.57
CA LEU A 82 5.46 -1.98 7.79
C LEU A 82 4.60 -2.89 6.91
N SER A 83 5.16 -3.95 6.33
CA SER A 83 4.49 -4.77 5.31
C SER A 83 3.83 -6.04 5.84
N SER A 84 4.28 -6.61 6.96
CA SER A 84 3.83 -7.92 7.47
C SER A 84 2.31 -8.05 7.64
N ASN A 85 1.69 -7.06 8.28
CA ASN A 85 0.24 -7.01 8.47
C ASN A 85 -0.50 -6.92 7.14
N ILE A 86 0.02 -6.13 6.21
CA ILE A 86 -0.58 -5.92 4.89
C ILE A 86 -0.46 -7.18 4.04
N ILE A 87 0.70 -7.83 4.04
CA ILE A 87 0.96 -9.09 3.33
C ILE A 87 -0.02 -10.16 3.80
N THR A 88 -0.20 -10.28 5.11
CA THR A 88 -1.11 -11.27 5.72
C THR A 88 -2.57 -10.95 5.41
N ASN A 89 -2.99 -9.70 5.61
CA ASN A 89 -4.41 -9.32 5.48
C ASN A 89 -4.87 -9.23 4.02
N SER A 90 -3.94 -8.92 3.10
CA SER A 90 -4.24 -8.75 1.66
C SER A 90 -3.84 -9.97 0.84
N PHE A 91 -3.43 -11.06 1.49
CA PHE A 91 -3.00 -12.32 0.86
C PHE A 91 -1.96 -12.12 -0.25
N VAL A 92 -0.97 -11.27 0.02
CA VAL A 92 0.13 -11.00 -0.92
C VAL A 92 0.98 -12.27 -1.08
N LYS A 93 1.25 -12.65 -2.34
CA LYS A 93 2.10 -13.78 -2.71
C LYS A 93 3.50 -13.33 -3.13
N ASP A 94 3.57 -12.22 -3.87
CA ASP A 94 4.82 -11.69 -4.39
C ASP A 94 5.08 -10.31 -3.77
N PHE A 95 6.28 -10.11 -3.23
CA PHE A 95 6.71 -8.85 -2.63
C PHE A 95 7.95 -8.34 -3.36
N THR A 96 7.90 -7.12 -3.87
CA THR A 96 8.99 -6.48 -4.61
C THR A 96 9.32 -5.14 -4.00
N LEU A 97 10.61 -4.92 -3.71
CA LEU A 97 11.14 -3.63 -3.27
C LEU A 97 11.53 -2.81 -4.49
N LYS A 98 11.18 -1.52 -4.46
CA LYS A 98 11.57 -0.54 -5.48
C LYS A 98 12.07 0.72 -4.80
N ASN A 99 13.15 1.29 -5.32
CA ASN A 99 13.58 2.60 -4.89
C ASN A 99 12.68 3.67 -5.52
N ILE A 100 12.21 4.62 -4.71
CA ILE A 100 11.45 5.79 -5.20
C ILE A 100 12.32 6.59 -6.19
N GLU A 101 13.63 6.61 -5.98
CA GLU A 101 14.58 7.39 -6.78
C GLU A 101 14.93 6.73 -8.12
N GLU A 102 14.81 5.40 -8.24
CA GLU A 102 15.14 4.66 -9.48
C GLU A 102 14.11 4.83 -10.60
N GLY A 103 12.93 5.38 -10.29
CA GLY A 103 11.85 5.60 -11.26
C GLY A 103 12.05 6.78 -12.21
N ASN A 104 13.01 7.68 -11.94
CA ASN A 104 13.21 8.89 -12.74
C ASN A 104 14.61 8.93 -13.35
N SER A 105 14.64 8.78 -14.67
CA SER A 105 15.73 9.24 -15.53
C SER A 105 15.88 10.77 -15.37
N GLN A 106 16.71 11.18 -14.41
CA GLN A 106 17.53 12.41 -14.39
C GLN A 106 16.93 13.81 -14.65
N SER A 107 15.62 14.05 -14.74
CA SER A 107 15.18 15.45 -14.96
C SER A 107 13.83 15.91 -14.40
N LEU A 108 13.01 15.02 -13.83
CA LEU A 108 11.69 15.43 -13.34
C LEU A 108 11.58 15.32 -11.81
N PRO A 109 11.22 16.40 -11.10
CA PRO A 109 11.01 16.41 -9.66
C PRO A 109 9.68 15.74 -9.23
N LEU A 110 9.03 15.07 -10.18
CA LEU A 110 7.71 14.50 -10.05
C LEU A 110 7.77 13.02 -10.42
N THR A 111 7.25 12.16 -9.56
CA THR A 111 7.15 10.73 -9.82
C THR A 111 5.69 10.38 -9.99
N PHE A 112 5.31 9.92 -11.18
CA PHE A 112 3.97 9.39 -11.41
C PHE A 112 3.93 7.91 -11.08
N ILE A 113 2.90 7.52 -10.33
CA ILE A 113 2.65 6.14 -9.93
C ILE A 113 1.29 5.78 -10.49
N SER A 114 1.25 4.81 -11.40
CA SER A 114 0.00 4.25 -11.90
C SER A 114 -0.16 2.83 -11.36
N VAL A 115 -1.30 2.58 -10.72
CA VAL A 115 -1.72 1.28 -10.21
C VAL A 115 -3.09 1.02 -10.80
N ASP A 116 -3.11 0.32 -11.93
CA ASP A 116 -4.32 0.04 -12.71
C ASP A 116 -5.07 1.33 -13.08
N THR A 117 -6.24 1.58 -12.49
CA THR A 117 -7.04 2.79 -12.69
C THR A 117 -6.62 3.97 -11.82
N ILE A 118 -5.80 3.73 -10.79
CA ILE A 118 -5.34 4.79 -9.87
C ILE A 118 -4.08 5.43 -10.41
N THR A 119 -4.10 6.75 -10.51
CA THR A 119 -2.98 7.58 -10.91
C THR A 119 -2.63 8.52 -9.77
N ALA A 120 -1.41 8.40 -9.24
CA ALA A 120 -0.90 9.26 -8.19
C ALA A 120 0.35 10.03 -8.65
N ALA A 121 0.47 11.27 -8.21
CA ALA A 121 1.69 12.05 -8.37
C ALA A 121 2.38 12.22 -7.01
N TYR A 122 3.65 11.87 -6.93
CA TYR A 122 4.49 12.04 -5.76
C TYR A 122 5.45 13.22 -5.94
N LEU A 123 5.42 14.15 -4.99
CA LEU A 123 6.18 15.39 -4.96
C LEU A 123 7.23 15.36 -3.85
N ASN A 124 8.51 15.52 -4.22
CA ASN A 124 9.64 15.21 -3.34
C ASN A 124 10.36 16.41 -2.69
N GLY A 125 9.80 17.61 -2.65
CA GLY A 125 10.51 18.75 -2.07
C GLY A 125 11.15 19.69 -3.08
N LYS A 126 11.74 19.11 -4.12
CA LYS A 126 12.65 19.79 -5.05
C LYS A 126 11.92 20.20 -6.31
N THR A 127 10.80 20.90 -6.21
CA THR A 127 9.98 21.23 -7.39
C THR A 127 10.50 22.46 -8.11
N ASP A 128 11.23 22.23 -9.20
CA ASP A 128 11.21 23.17 -10.32
C ASP A 128 9.83 23.05 -10.96
N TRP A 129 9.00 24.07 -10.73
CA TRP A 129 7.65 24.14 -11.28
C TRP A 129 7.75 24.21 -12.81
N PHE A 130 7.25 23.19 -13.50
CA PHE A 130 7.14 23.22 -14.95
C PHE A 130 5.81 23.88 -15.34
N SER A 131 5.81 24.64 -16.42
CA SER A 131 4.57 25.16 -16.99
C SER A 131 3.90 24.08 -17.83
N THR A 132 2.58 23.97 -17.73
CA THR A 132 1.77 23.13 -18.61
C THR A 132 0.62 23.96 -19.16
N THR A 133 0.27 23.74 -20.43
CA THR A 133 -0.91 24.34 -21.06
C THR A 133 -2.19 23.65 -20.63
N LYS A 134 -2.12 22.41 -20.13
CA LYS A 134 -3.27 21.64 -19.67
C LYS A 134 -2.99 21.01 -18.31
N LYS A 135 -3.94 21.14 -17.40
CA LYS A 135 -3.89 20.48 -16.08
C LYS A 135 -3.87 18.96 -16.24
N LEU A 136 -3.01 18.31 -15.48
CA LEU A 136 -2.93 16.85 -15.43
C LEU A 136 -3.99 16.33 -14.46
N THR A 137 -4.83 15.39 -14.92
CA THR A 137 -5.81 14.73 -14.06
C THR A 137 -5.15 13.53 -13.38
N ILE A 138 -5.18 13.50 -12.05
CA ILE A 138 -4.68 12.42 -11.20
C ILE A 138 -5.70 12.16 -10.08
N ASP A 139 -5.68 10.98 -9.48
CA ASP A 139 -6.58 10.66 -8.36
C ASP A 139 -5.99 11.17 -7.05
N TYR A 140 -4.69 10.92 -6.84
CA TYR A 140 -4.00 11.25 -5.59
C TYR A 140 -2.77 12.12 -5.81
N LEU A 141 -2.70 13.23 -5.10
CA LEU A 141 -1.49 14.03 -4.99
C LEU A 141 -0.82 13.74 -3.64
N ILE A 142 0.39 13.17 -3.68
CA ILE A 142 1.16 12.81 -2.49
C ILE A 142 2.28 13.81 -2.32
N PHE A 143 2.25 14.50 -1.19
CA PHE A 143 3.16 15.58 -0.89
C PHE A 143 4.05 15.22 0.29
N ASN A 144 5.37 15.18 0.08
CA ASN A 144 6.35 14.99 1.13
C ASN A 144 6.65 16.33 1.83
N ASN A 145 6.57 16.37 3.17
CA ASN A 145 6.73 17.57 4.02
C ASN A 145 8.11 18.28 3.91
N LYS A 146 9.02 17.85 3.04
CA LYS A 146 10.24 18.61 2.70
C LYS A 146 9.99 19.73 1.67
N ALA A 147 8.86 19.71 0.93
CA ALA A 147 8.51 20.79 0.01
C ALA A 147 7.77 21.92 0.73
N SER A 148 8.05 23.17 0.36
CA SER A 148 7.14 24.28 0.62
C SER A 148 5.89 24.09 -0.24
N LEU A 149 4.73 23.96 0.38
CA LEU A 149 3.48 23.64 -0.31
C LEU A 149 2.85 24.92 -0.85
N ASN A 150 3.11 25.24 -2.13
CA ASN A 150 2.36 26.28 -2.82
C ASN A 150 1.10 25.66 -3.45
N ILE A 151 -0.02 25.74 -2.71
CA ILE A 151 -1.31 25.17 -3.14
C ILE A 151 -1.74 25.76 -4.48
N GLU A 152 -1.53 27.06 -4.72
CA GLU A 152 -1.92 27.73 -5.95
C GLU A 152 -1.19 27.13 -7.16
N ASN A 153 0.11 26.90 -7.03
CA ASN A 153 0.89 26.23 -8.08
C ASN A 153 0.37 24.81 -8.32
N LEU A 154 0.06 24.04 -7.26
CA LEU A 154 -0.49 22.69 -7.41
C LEU A 154 -1.83 22.68 -8.13
N LEU A 155 -2.74 23.59 -7.76
CA LEU A 155 -4.04 23.75 -8.41
C LEU A 155 -3.92 24.24 -9.85
N SER A 156 -2.82 24.93 -10.21
CA SER A 156 -2.55 25.35 -11.57
C SER A 156 -2.07 24.19 -12.47
N LEU A 157 -1.41 23.19 -11.88
CA LEU A 157 -0.80 22.06 -12.61
C LEU A 157 -1.67 20.80 -12.64
N PHE A 158 -2.46 20.57 -11.60
CA PHE A 158 -3.18 19.31 -11.40
C PHE A 158 -4.68 19.53 -11.18
N ASN A 159 -5.46 18.62 -11.72
CA ASN A 159 -6.81 18.32 -11.25
C ASN A 159 -6.71 17.03 -10.44
N PHE A 160 -7.02 17.07 -9.15
CA PHE A 160 -6.92 15.90 -8.28
C PHE A 160 -8.12 15.76 -7.36
N GLU A 161 -8.47 14.51 -7.02
CA GLU A 161 -9.57 14.20 -6.10
C GLU A 161 -9.13 14.39 -4.64
N LYS A 162 -7.94 13.89 -4.29
CA LYS A 162 -7.45 13.91 -2.91
C LYS A 162 -5.97 14.28 -2.82
N ILE A 163 -5.63 15.08 -1.81
CA ILE A 163 -4.26 15.36 -1.40
C ILE A 163 -3.90 14.55 -0.15
N ILE A 164 -2.73 13.92 -0.18
CA ILE A 164 -2.15 13.16 0.93
C ILE A 164 -0.86 13.88 1.32
N ILE A 165 -0.86 14.49 2.51
CA ILE A 165 0.34 15.16 3.05
C ILE A 165 1.06 14.15 3.94
N ASP A 166 2.19 13.64 3.46
CA ASP A 166 3.07 12.76 4.24
C ASP A 166 3.85 13.62 5.26
N SER A 167 3.33 13.69 6.48
CA SER A 167 3.90 14.44 7.60
C SER A 167 5.05 13.69 8.28
N SER A 168 5.98 13.13 7.50
CA SER A 168 7.13 12.37 8.00
C SER A 168 8.09 13.22 8.87
N VAL A 169 7.87 14.53 9.00
CA VAL A 169 8.52 15.41 9.99
C VAL A 169 7.45 16.23 10.73
N PRO A 170 7.39 16.23 12.07
CA PRO A 170 6.51 17.13 12.81
C PRO A 170 6.95 18.59 12.68
N GLU A 171 6.00 19.49 12.48
CA GLU A 171 6.20 20.95 12.36
C GLU A 171 6.94 21.57 13.57
N TRP A 172 6.89 20.92 14.73
CA TRP A 172 7.40 21.45 16.01
C TRP A 172 8.91 21.27 16.26
N LYS A 173 9.67 20.59 15.39
CA LYS A 173 11.13 20.48 15.58
C LYS A 173 11.86 21.64 14.89
N PRO A 174 12.44 22.60 15.64
CA PRO A 174 13.22 23.66 15.04
C PRO A 174 14.41 23.04 14.29
N LYS A 175 14.65 23.54 13.07
CA LYS A 175 15.89 23.28 12.35
C LYS A 175 17.01 23.89 13.19
N HIS A 176 17.80 23.05 13.87
CA HIS A 176 19.09 23.49 14.37
C HIS A 176 20.00 23.66 13.15
N THR A 177 20.07 24.90 12.67
CA THR A 177 21.16 25.44 11.84
C THR A 177 22.42 25.57 12.66
#